data_AF-A0A9W8XCK9-F1
#
_entry.id   AF-A0A9W8XCK9-F1
#
_cell.length_a   1.000
_cell.length_b   1.000
_cell.length_c   1.000
_cell.angle_alpha   90.00
_cell.angle_beta   90.00
_cell.angle_gamma   90.00
#
_symmetry.space_group_name_H-M   'P 1'
#
loop_
_entity.id
_entity.type
_entity.pdbx_description
1 polymer ?
#
loop_
_entity_poly.entity_id
_entity_poly.type
_entity_poly.pdbx_seq_one_letter_code
_entity_poly.pdbx_strand_id
1 'polypeptide(L)'
;MSSPFPPPELREITQEVASLLQERKETISVAETAAGGLISAALLSFPGASAFYRGGGLTLYTLESRVAFAGWKKEDIEGYAGPTTDIVKGQVYP
;
A
#
# COMPACT_ATOMS: atom_id res chain seq x y z
N MET A 1 -11.58 18.95 -18.48
CA MET A 1 -10.69 17.80 -18.76
C MET A 1 -10.16 17.31 -17.42
N SER A 2 -10.20 16.01 -17.14
CA SER A 2 -9.62 15.47 -15.91
C SER A 2 -8.09 15.50 -16.01
N SER A 3 -7.41 15.82 -14.90
CA SER A 3 -5.96 15.65 -14.82
C SER A 3 -5.60 14.18 -15.06
N PRO A 4 -4.52 13.86 -15.79
CA PRO A 4 -4.15 12.48 -16.06
C PRO A 4 -3.62 11.81 -14.78
N PHE A 5 -3.98 10.55 -14.58
CA PHE A 5 -3.52 9.74 -13.44
C PHE A 5 -2.50 8.68 -13.92
N PRO A 6 -1.44 8.40 -13.15
CA PRO A 6 -1.03 9.10 -11.93
C PRO A 6 -0.51 10.52 -12.26
N PRO A 7 -0.48 11.43 -11.26
CA PRO A 7 0.12 12.75 -11.40
C PRO A 7 1.51 12.66 -12.05
N PRO A 8 1.88 13.60 -12.95
CA PRO A 8 3.16 13.55 -13.66
C PRO A 8 4.37 13.34 -12.74
N GLU A 9 4.34 13.93 -11.55
CA GLU A 9 5.38 13.86 -10.53
C GLU A 9 5.59 12.44 -9.98
N LEU A 10 4.59 11.56 -10.10
CA LEU A 10 4.65 10.18 -9.63
C LEU A 10 4.98 9.17 -10.73
N ARG A 11 4.99 9.58 -12.01
CA ARG A 11 5.15 8.64 -13.13
C ARG A 11 6.55 8.03 -13.18
N GLU A 12 7.57 8.86 -13.03
CA GLU A 12 8.97 8.43 -13.10
C GLU A 12 9.28 7.41 -11.99
N ILE A 13 8.90 7.72 -10.75
CA ILE A 13 9.11 6.81 -9.62
C ILE A 13 8.28 5.52 -9.73
N THR A 14 7.05 5.61 -10.24
CA THR A 14 6.20 4.42 -10.45
C THR A 14 6.80 3.50 -11.51
N GLN A 15 7.29 4.07 -12.61
CA GLN A 15 7.99 3.33 -13.67
C GLN A 15 9.26 2.66 -13.14
N GLU A 16 10.07 3.38 -12.36
CA GLU A 16 11.30 2.83 -11.76
C GLU A 16 10.99 1.65 -10.85
N VAL A 17 10.03 1.79 -9.93
CA VAL A 17 9.61 0.72 -9.01
C VAL A 17 9.10 -0.50 -9.78
N ALA A 18 8.21 -0.29 -10.77
CA ALA A 18 7.67 -1.38 -11.58
C ALA A 18 8.77 -2.13 -12.35
N SER A 19 9.71 -1.40 -12.94
CA SER A 19 10.83 -1.96 -13.72
C SER A 19 11.73 -2.82 -12.82
N LEU A 20 12.12 -2.28 -11.66
CA LEU A 20 12.96 -2.99 -10.69
C LEU A 20 12.31 -4.29 -10.21
N LEU A 21 11.01 -4.27 -9.88
CA LEU A 21 10.29 -5.46 -9.43
C LEU A 21 10.17 -6.51 -10.54
N GLN A 22 9.89 -6.08 -11.77
CA GLN A 22 9.82 -6.98 -12.92
C GLN A 22 11.17 -7.62 -13.26
N GLU A 23 12.25 -6.82 -13.29
CA GLU A 23 13.62 -7.30 -13.55
C GLU A 23 14.06 -8.33 -12.52
N ARG A 24 13.74 -8.10 -11.24
CA ARG A 24 14.07 -8.98 -10.12
C ARG A 24 13.10 -10.15 -9.95
N LYS A 25 11.98 -10.15 -10.68
CA LYS A 25 10.86 -11.11 -10.51
C LYS A 25 10.32 -11.11 -9.08
N GLU A 26 10.32 -9.95 -8.46
CA GLU A 26 9.82 -9.74 -7.10
C GLU A 26 8.35 -9.30 -7.13
N THR A 27 7.66 -9.57 -6.03
CA THR A 27 6.25 -9.21 -5.89
C THR A 27 6.01 -8.44 -4.61
N ILE A 28 5.04 -7.52 -4.65
CA ILE A 28 4.68 -6.68 -3.51
C ILE A 28 3.18 -6.76 -3.20
N SER A 29 2.87 -6.36 -1.98
CA SER A 29 1.55 -6.06 -1.45
C SER A 29 1.64 -4.73 -0.72
N VAL A 30 0.61 -3.89 -0.80
CA VAL A 30 0.60 -2.58 -0.17
C VAL A 30 -0.58 -2.48 0.80
N ALA A 31 -0.29 -2.08 2.04
CA ALA A 31 -1.28 -1.68 3.02
C ALA A 31 -1.15 -0.16 3.26
N GLU A 32 -2.22 0.57 2.99
CA GLU A 32 -2.29 2.03 3.05
C GLU A 32 -3.22 2.48 4.17
N THR A 33 -2.97 3.66 4.73
CA THR A 33 -3.85 4.28 5.72
C THR A 33 -4.33 5.62 5.17
N ALA A 34 -3.67 6.73 5.54
CA ALA A 34 -3.99 8.07 5.06
C ALA A 34 -3.77 8.26 3.55
N ALA A 35 -2.93 7.43 2.91
CA ALA A 35 -2.74 7.44 1.46
C ALA A 35 -3.97 6.94 0.69
N GLY A 36 -4.87 6.20 1.34
CA GLY A 36 -6.22 5.94 0.83
C GLY A 36 -6.30 5.11 -0.46
N GLY A 37 -5.25 4.39 -0.84
CA GLY A 37 -5.21 3.60 -2.07
C GLY A 37 -4.42 4.26 -3.21
N LEU A 38 -3.89 5.48 -3.02
CA LEU A 38 -3.20 6.21 -4.07
C LEU A 38 -1.87 5.54 -4.46
N ILE A 39 -1.18 4.90 -3.52
CA ILE A 39 0.07 4.18 -3.83
C ILE A 39 -0.25 2.96 -4.69
N SER A 40 -1.24 2.17 -4.27
CA SER A 40 -1.72 1.00 -5.01
C SER A 40 -2.21 1.40 -6.40
N ALA A 41 -3.02 2.46 -6.51
CA ALA A 41 -3.54 2.94 -7.78
C ALA A 41 -2.42 3.40 -8.72
N ALA A 42 -1.41 4.12 -8.22
CA ALA A 42 -0.27 4.53 -9.03
C ALA A 42 0.48 3.31 -9.59
N LEU A 43 0.82 2.33 -8.75
CA LEU A 43 1.48 1.09 -9.18
C LEU A 43 0.63 0.28 -10.16
N LEU A 44 -0.67 0.15 -9.92
CA LEU A 44 -1.61 -0.58 -10.77
C LEU A 44 -1.90 0.12 -12.10
N SER A 45 -1.65 1.42 -12.20
CA SER A 45 -1.74 2.15 -13.48
C SER A 45 -0.64 1.76 -14.48
N PHE A 46 0.42 1.10 -14.00
CA PHE A 46 1.54 0.69 -14.83
C PHE A 46 1.19 -0.53 -15.70
N PRO A 47 1.45 -0.50 -17.02
CA PRO A 47 1.23 -1.66 -17.88
C PRO A 47 1.97 -2.91 -17.39
N GLY A 48 1.24 -4.02 -17.22
CA GLY A 48 1.84 -5.27 -16.72
C GLY A 48 2.00 -5.33 -15.18
N ALA A 49 1.31 -4.45 -14.43
CA ALA A 49 1.33 -4.47 -12.97
C ALA A 49 1.02 -5.83 -12.33
N SER A 50 0.19 -6.66 -12.98
CA SER A 50 -0.11 -8.02 -12.52
C SER A 50 1.10 -8.96 -12.44
N ALA A 51 2.25 -8.60 -13.02
CA ALA A 51 3.49 -9.35 -12.89
C ALA A 51 4.15 -9.17 -11.51
N PHE A 52 3.98 -8.01 -10.87
CA PHE A 52 4.66 -7.66 -9.61
C PHE A 52 3.71 -7.31 -8.46
N TYR A 53 2.50 -6.83 -8.74
CA TYR A 53 1.51 -6.50 -7.72
C TYR A 53 0.63 -7.72 -7.44
N ARG A 54 0.96 -8.47 -6.39
CA ARG A 54 0.27 -9.73 -6.05
C ARG A 54 -0.76 -9.59 -4.94
N GLY A 55 -0.49 -8.74 -3.96
CA GLY A 55 -1.45 -8.49 -2.89
C GLY A 55 -2.71 -7.80 -3.39
N GLY A 56 -3.83 -7.98 -2.68
CA GLY A 56 -4.88 -6.98 -2.69
C GLY A 56 -4.37 -5.74 -1.96
N GLY A 57 -4.51 -4.55 -2.55
CA GLY A 57 -4.25 -3.31 -1.80
C GLY A 57 -5.20 -3.25 -0.61
N LEU A 58 -4.67 -3.02 0.60
CA LEU A 58 -5.49 -2.86 1.81
C LEU A 58 -5.55 -1.40 2.21
N THR A 59 -6.74 -0.84 2.36
CA THR A 59 -6.93 0.50 2.94
C THR A 59 -7.38 0.35 4.40
N LEU A 60 -6.44 0.54 5.32
CA LEU A 60 -6.55 0.35 6.76
C LEU A 60 -6.79 1.68 7.52
N TYR A 61 -7.75 2.49 7.05
CA TYR A 61 -7.96 3.84 7.59
C TYR A 61 -8.56 3.83 9.00
N THR A 62 -9.56 2.97 9.24
CA THR A 62 -10.26 2.90 10.53
C THR A 62 -9.70 1.80 11.43
N LEU A 63 -9.95 1.88 12.74
CA LEU A 63 -9.55 0.82 13.67
C LEU A 63 -10.23 -0.52 13.33
N GLU A 64 -11.49 -0.48 12.91
CA GLU A 64 -12.25 -1.66 12.49
C GLU A 64 -11.58 -2.34 11.28
N SER A 65 -11.12 -1.57 10.29
CA SER A 65 -10.40 -2.13 9.13
C SER A 65 -9.09 -2.80 9.52
N ARG A 66 -8.39 -2.28 10.54
CA ARG A 66 -7.15 -2.87 11.05
C ARG A 66 -7.41 -4.17 11.79
N VAL A 67 -8.49 -4.26 12.56
CA VAL A 67 -8.90 -5.52 13.19
C VAL A 67 -9.31 -6.55 12.15
N ALA A 68 -10.09 -6.15 11.15
CA ALA A 68 -10.59 -7.06 10.13
C ALA A 68 -9.51 -7.61 9.20
N PHE A 69 -8.51 -6.79 8.83
CA PHE A 69 -7.59 -7.11 7.75
C PHE A 69 -6.11 -7.07 8.12
N ALA A 70 -5.76 -6.50 9.28
CA ALA A 70 -4.37 -6.30 9.69
C ALA A 70 -3.97 -7.06 10.96
N GLY A 71 -4.83 -7.96 11.44
CA GLY A 71 -4.55 -8.80 12.62
C GLY A 71 -4.53 -8.04 13.95
N TRP A 72 -4.99 -6.79 13.98
CA TRP A 72 -5.09 -6.02 15.22
C TRP A 72 -6.10 -6.68 16.16
N LYS A 73 -5.76 -6.66 17.44
CA LYS A 73 -6.59 -7.15 18.53
C LYS A 73 -7.10 -5.99 19.37
N LYS A 74 -7.93 -6.33 20.36
CA LYS A 74 -8.49 -5.34 21.29
C LYS A 74 -7.38 -4.60 22.05
N GLU A 75 -6.31 -5.29 22.41
CA GLU A 75 -5.17 -4.74 23.13
C GLU A 75 -4.44 -3.67 22.30
N ASP A 76 -4.34 -3.87 20.97
CA ASP A 76 -3.73 -2.90 20.06
C ASP A 76 -4.57 -1.60 19.98
N ILE A 77 -5.90 -1.73 20.09
CA ILE A 77 -6.81 -0.58 20.10
C ILE A 77 -6.73 0.18 21.43
N GLU A 78 -6.71 -0.52 22.56
CA GLU A 78 -6.71 0.10 23.89
C GLU A 78 -5.48 1.00 24.12
N GLY A 79 -4.34 0.66 23.50
CA GLY A 79 -3.11 1.46 23.54
C GLY A 79 -2.91 2.42 22.36
N TYR A 80 -3.84 2.49 21.41
CA TYR A 80 -3.64 3.28 20.19
C TYR A 80 -3.79 4.78 20.43
N ALA A 81 -2.70 5.52 20.27
CA ALA A 81 -2.66 6.98 20.41
C ALA A 81 -2.45 7.73 19.08
N GLY A 82 -2.57 7.04 17.93
CA GLY A 82 -2.33 7.61 16.60
C GLY A 82 -1.20 6.92 15.83
N PRO A 83 -0.99 7.29 14.56
CA PRO A 83 -0.01 6.63 13.71
C PRO A 83 1.42 6.98 14.13
N THR A 84 2.22 5.95 14.37
CA THR A 84 3.67 6.06 14.59
C THR A 84 4.42 5.17 13.60
N THR A 85 5.72 5.41 13.43
CA THR A 85 6.56 4.55 12.57
C THR A 85 6.66 3.13 13.11
N ASP A 86 6.59 2.95 14.43
CA ASP A 86 6.65 1.63 15.08
C ASP A 86 5.43 0.76 14.74
N ILE A 87 4.24 1.37 14.65
CA ILE A 87 3.01 0.67 14.23
C ILE A 87 3.13 0.10 12.81
N VAL A 88 3.86 0.78 11.93
CA VAL A 88 4.06 0.34 10.54
C VAL A 88 5.17 -0.72 10.47
N LYS A 89 6.27 -0.55 11.21
CA LYS A 89 7.39 -1.51 11.22
C LYS A 89 7.02 -2.87 11.81
N GLY A 90 6.13 -2.89 12.81
CA GLY A 90 5.70 -4.13 13.48
C GLY A 90 4.72 -4.98 12.67
N GLN A 91 4.22 -4.47 11.54
CA GLN A 91 3.25 -5.18 10.69
C GLN A 91 3.98 -6.09 9.71
N VAL A 92 4.36 -7.27 10.18
CA VAL A 92 4.67 -8.41 9.30
C VAL A 92 3.36 -9.15 9.07
N TYR A 93 2.76 -8.93 7.90
CA TYR A 93 1.59 -9.69 7.47
C TYR A 93 2.05 -11.12 7.07
N PRO A 94 1.25 -12.16 7.39
CA PRO A 94 1.55 -13.53 6.97
C PRO A 94 1.60 -13.69 5.44
#